data_AF-A0A7S0ZC02-F1
#
_entry.id   AF-A0A7S0ZC02-F1
#
_cell.length_a   1.000
_cell.length_b   1.000
_cell.length_c   1.000
_cell.angle_alpha   90.00
_cell.angle_beta   90.00
_cell.angle_gamma   90.00
#
_symmetry.space_group_name_H-M   'P 1'
#
loop_
_entity.id
_entity.type
_entity.pdbx_description
1 polymer ?
#
loop_
_entity_poly.entity_id
_entity_poly.type
_entity_poly.pdbx_seq_one_letter_code
_entity_poly.pdbx_strand_id
1 'polypeptide(L)'
;EVRHAMNSENGEEFSDLDNERSEFLDTHDTPQRKSSRIQNSSSKSNKSVDKSMQSRESVLRTSTAGGGDLQNTAVEVSNAKNLIAWQFVLMLLTSILVTALLTNYLATFRLRDKSSINAVLELPKYTNAELISSHLKTLTSSEHIAGTASGRQHAELVASLWNQSEALDSIQIVEYTCLVSLPKSASLRIVDEANPNADDGHLQLQEGAVDGDPTSLLESQLSAGGIPFHGYAASGEVSGSLVYANYGRNEDFEALKVNAKVDVQGKIVLMRYGKIFRGLKVYNAQKNGAVGAIIYSDPADDGFSKGKEYPNGPWRNPTGVQRGSVARSSVCAGDPTTPNGASVSGAHRESIESLRESSCLPKIPSIPISWKNAKELLALLDASAGSVKPPSADFVGGLKASPHNIQYKVGPLEEKHKIELKVDSEISLKPTFSVIGKLFGRREPHKAVWLGNHHDAWVFGSADAASGTVVLMQFLYALGKLRNARGGWRPRRSMIFSAWDGEEFNMLGSTEHAEDHAQEISSSV
;
A
#
# COMPACT_ATOMS: atom_id res chain seq x y z
N GLU A 1 -6.95 25.47 -8.01
CA GLU A 1 -7.78 25.09 -6.85
C GLU A 1 -7.92 23.58 -6.60
N VAL A 2 -7.46 22.70 -7.50
CA VAL A 2 -7.45 21.23 -7.26
C VAL A 2 -6.19 20.73 -6.49
N ARG A 3 -5.14 21.54 -6.38
CA ARG A 3 -3.88 21.17 -5.71
C ARG A 3 -3.91 21.19 -4.18
N HIS A 4 -4.95 21.76 -3.56
CA HIS A 4 -5.00 21.90 -2.10
C HIS A 4 -5.76 20.77 -1.38
N ALA A 5 -6.56 19.98 -2.09
CA ALA A 5 -7.35 18.90 -1.50
C ALA A 5 -6.59 17.55 -1.39
N MET A 6 -5.62 17.29 -2.26
CA MET A 6 -4.88 16.02 -2.24
C MET A 6 -3.79 15.92 -1.16
N ASN A 7 -3.40 17.03 -0.55
CA ASN A 7 -2.34 17.03 0.48
C ASN A 7 -2.86 16.81 1.91
N SER A 8 -4.18 16.77 2.14
CA SER A 8 -4.74 16.58 3.49
C SER A 8 -5.12 15.14 3.82
N GLU A 9 -5.23 14.25 2.85
CA GLU A 9 -5.66 12.85 3.10
C GLU A 9 -4.49 11.87 3.25
N ASN A 10 -3.36 12.08 2.56
CA ASN A 10 -2.25 11.11 2.56
C ASN A 10 -1.04 11.53 3.42
N GLY A 11 -1.07 12.72 4.02
CA GLY A 11 0.09 13.33 4.69
C GLY A 11 0.23 13.04 6.19
N GLU A 12 -0.87 12.72 6.87
CA GLU A 12 -0.88 12.49 8.32
C GLU A 12 -0.89 10.99 8.71
N GLU A 13 -1.19 10.08 7.77
CA GLU A 13 -1.28 8.64 8.05
C GLU A 13 0.08 7.94 8.24
N PHE A 14 1.18 8.57 7.81
CA PHE A 14 2.53 7.98 7.90
C PHE A 14 3.40 8.56 9.03
N SER A 15 3.05 9.67 9.66
CA SER A 15 3.91 10.29 10.69
C SER A 15 3.79 9.66 12.07
N ASP A 16 2.69 8.98 12.37
CA ASP A 16 2.44 8.41 13.71
C ASP A 16 2.93 6.96 13.85
N LEU A 17 3.27 6.29 12.74
CA LEU A 17 3.87 4.94 12.76
C LEU A 17 5.33 4.94 13.23
N ASP A 18 6.03 6.07 13.14
CA ASP A 18 7.45 6.18 13.54
C ASP A 18 7.64 6.46 15.05
N ASN A 19 6.61 6.95 15.75
CA ASN A 19 6.74 7.33 17.17
C ASN A 19 6.58 6.13 18.15
N GLU A 20 5.86 5.08 17.78
CA GLU A 20 5.62 3.92 18.68
C GLU A 20 6.70 2.83 18.59
N ARG A 21 7.68 2.96 17.69
CA ARG A 21 8.81 2.01 17.59
C ARG A 21 9.94 2.27 18.59
N SER A 22 9.85 3.34 19.39
CA SER A 22 10.95 3.83 20.24
C SER A 22 10.95 3.34 21.69
N GLU A 23 9.94 2.59 22.15
CA GLU A 23 9.84 2.16 23.57
C GLU A 23 10.10 0.67 23.85
N PHE A 24 10.50 -0.14 22.87
CA PHE A 24 10.71 -1.58 23.09
C PHE A 24 11.96 -2.16 22.41
N LEU A 25 13.12 -1.53 22.58
CA LEU A 25 14.41 -2.19 22.34
C LEU A 25 15.46 -1.61 23.29
N ASP A 26 15.57 -2.16 24.49
CA ASP A 26 16.76 -2.00 25.32
C ASP A 26 17.25 -3.38 25.79
N THR A 27 18.57 -3.52 25.86
CA THR A 27 19.38 -4.70 26.24
C THR A 27 19.77 -5.69 25.11
N HIS A 28 20.90 -5.43 24.44
CA HIS A 28 22.13 -6.23 24.65
C HIS A 28 23.35 -5.73 23.85
N ASP A 29 24.49 -5.74 24.56
CA ASP A 29 25.83 -5.28 24.20
C ASP A 29 26.42 -5.80 22.88
N THR A 30 27.12 -4.92 22.16
CA THR A 30 28.24 -5.30 21.26
C THR A 30 29.37 -4.28 21.36
N PRO A 31 30.65 -4.69 21.54
CA PRO A 31 31.75 -3.75 21.68
C PRO A 31 32.38 -3.35 20.33
N GLN A 32 32.64 -2.05 20.23
CA GLN A 32 33.29 -1.33 19.14
C GLN A 32 34.71 -1.84 18.79
N ARG A 33 35.05 -1.85 17.49
CA ARG A 33 36.44 -1.75 17.04
C ARG A 33 36.64 -0.53 16.14
N LYS A 34 37.41 0.42 16.68
CA LYS A 34 37.88 1.64 16.02
C LYS A 34 38.92 1.33 14.94
N SER A 35 38.86 2.15 13.90
CA SER A 35 39.85 2.30 12.85
C SER A 35 41.13 2.97 13.37
N SER A 36 42.27 2.62 12.79
CA SER A 36 43.40 3.54 12.69
C SER A 36 44.31 3.16 11.52
N ARG A 37 44.53 4.14 10.65
CA ARG A 37 45.40 4.16 9.47
C ARG A 37 46.65 4.93 9.85
N ILE A 38 47.85 4.35 9.82
CA ILE A 38 49.12 5.12 9.81
C ILE A 38 50.15 4.45 8.89
N GLN A 39 50.90 5.33 8.22
CA GLN A 39 51.82 5.20 7.09
C GLN A 39 53.19 4.56 7.41
N ASN A 40 53.80 4.06 6.33
CA ASN A 40 55.24 3.97 5.99
C ASN A 40 56.27 4.59 6.95
N SER A 41 57.36 3.87 7.24
CA SER A 41 58.62 3.94 6.45
C SER A 41 59.82 3.22 7.10
N SER A 42 60.57 2.53 6.22
CA SER A 42 62.03 2.38 6.14
C SER A 42 62.92 2.01 7.36
N SER A 43 63.61 0.86 7.20
CA SER A 43 65.08 0.75 7.00
C SER A 43 65.86 -0.25 7.90
N LYS A 44 66.45 -1.22 7.18
CA LYS A 44 67.86 -1.67 7.20
C LYS A 44 68.45 -2.49 8.37
N SER A 45 69.03 -3.61 7.89
CA SER A 45 70.31 -4.24 8.28
C SER A 45 70.21 -5.27 9.43
N ASN A 46 70.92 -6.40 9.45
CA ASN A 46 71.94 -7.01 8.59
C ASN A 46 72.31 -8.39 9.19
N LYS A 47 73.07 -9.19 8.43
CA LYS A 47 73.91 -10.36 8.84
C LYS A 47 73.17 -11.71 8.98
N SER A 48 73.38 -12.69 8.10
CA SER A 48 74.58 -13.46 7.70
C SER A 48 74.59 -14.82 8.39
N VAL A 49 74.46 -15.90 7.61
CA VAL A 49 75.19 -17.15 7.87
C VAL A 49 75.59 -17.71 6.51
N ASP A 50 76.87 -18.03 6.44
CA ASP A 50 77.61 -18.52 5.30
C ASP A 50 78.00 -19.99 5.57
N LYS A 51 78.33 -20.70 4.48
CA LYS A 51 78.97 -22.03 4.38
C LYS A 51 78.10 -23.29 4.49
N SER A 52 78.05 -24.03 3.38
CA SER A 52 78.88 -25.23 3.30
C SER A 52 79.41 -25.45 1.87
N MET A 53 80.62 -25.99 1.83
CA MET A 53 81.52 -26.13 0.70
C MET A 53 81.87 -27.62 0.61
N GLN A 54 82.40 -28.04 -0.56
CA GLN A 54 83.10 -29.30 -0.86
C GLN A 54 82.24 -30.45 -1.42
N SER A 55 82.35 -30.72 -2.72
CA SER A 55 83.46 -31.53 -3.26
C SER A 55 83.15 -31.98 -4.71
N ARG A 56 84.07 -31.70 -5.64
CA ARG A 56 84.73 -32.69 -6.52
C ARG A 56 85.64 -31.99 -7.52
N GLU A 57 86.93 -32.29 -7.36
CA GLU A 57 88.05 -31.90 -8.22
C GLU A 57 88.29 -32.90 -9.36
N SER A 58 89.13 -32.42 -10.30
CA SER A 58 89.87 -33.09 -11.39
C SER A 58 89.05 -33.32 -12.65
N VAL A 59 89.44 -32.81 -13.83
CA VAL A 59 90.74 -32.96 -14.53
C VAL A 59 91.05 -31.68 -15.35
N LEU A 60 92.10 -30.90 -15.03
CA LEU A 60 93.37 -30.65 -15.79
C LEU A 60 93.23 -30.72 -17.34
N ARG A 61 93.83 -29.88 -18.20
CA ARG A 61 94.86 -28.83 -18.13
C ARG A 61 94.93 -28.18 -19.53
N THR A 62 95.28 -26.89 -19.56
CA THR A 62 96.03 -26.17 -20.62
C THR A 62 95.56 -26.26 -22.08
N SER A 63 95.23 -25.12 -22.69
CA SER A 63 96.25 -24.26 -23.30
C SER A 63 95.65 -22.91 -23.71
N THR A 64 96.50 -21.91 -23.61
CA THR A 64 96.34 -20.50 -23.95
C THR A 64 96.04 -20.24 -25.43
N ALA A 65 95.18 -19.27 -25.69
CA ALA A 65 95.31 -18.19 -26.68
C ALA A 65 93.96 -17.86 -27.32
N GLY A 66 93.58 -16.58 -27.30
CA GLY A 66 92.37 -16.13 -27.98
C GLY A 66 91.94 -14.72 -27.58
N GLY A 67 92.82 -13.73 -27.76
CA GLY A 67 92.38 -12.34 -27.83
C GLY A 67 91.57 -12.16 -29.12
N GLY A 68 90.25 -12.31 -29.02
CA GLY A 68 89.36 -12.24 -30.18
C GLY A 68 87.89 -12.11 -29.81
N ASP A 69 87.55 -11.41 -28.73
CA ASP A 69 86.17 -11.44 -28.20
C ASP A 69 85.63 -10.08 -27.71
N LEU A 70 86.13 -8.97 -28.25
CA LEU A 70 85.60 -7.63 -27.98
C LEU A 70 84.73 -7.05 -29.11
N GLN A 71 84.78 -7.62 -30.32
CA GLN A 71 83.98 -7.15 -31.47
C GLN A 71 82.68 -7.95 -31.67
N ASN A 72 82.68 -9.27 -31.46
CA ASN A 72 81.46 -10.08 -31.57
C ASN A 72 80.48 -9.83 -30.41
N THR A 73 80.98 -9.62 -29.20
CA THR A 73 80.20 -9.22 -28.01
C THR A 73 79.52 -7.86 -28.20
N ALA A 74 80.15 -6.91 -28.89
CA ALA A 74 79.56 -5.60 -29.16
C ALA A 74 78.38 -5.67 -30.15
N VAL A 75 78.44 -6.56 -31.15
CA VAL A 75 77.37 -6.78 -32.12
C VAL A 75 76.18 -7.51 -31.49
N GLU A 76 76.42 -8.53 -30.66
CA GLU A 76 75.36 -9.21 -29.90
C GLU A 76 74.66 -8.27 -28.90
N VAL A 77 75.42 -7.42 -28.20
CA VAL A 77 74.86 -6.40 -27.31
C VAL A 77 74.07 -5.36 -28.09
N SER A 78 74.50 -4.98 -29.30
CA SER A 78 73.74 -4.06 -30.16
C SER A 78 72.43 -4.68 -30.67
N ASN A 79 72.45 -5.95 -31.06
CA ASN A 79 71.25 -6.67 -31.49
C ASN A 79 70.27 -6.90 -30.33
N ALA A 80 70.78 -7.19 -29.13
CA ALA A 80 69.97 -7.28 -27.92
C ALA A 80 69.34 -5.92 -27.55
N LYS A 81 70.07 -4.81 -27.67
CA LYS A 81 69.53 -3.45 -27.48
C LYS A 81 68.43 -3.12 -28.49
N ASN A 82 68.60 -3.50 -29.75
CA ASN A 82 67.58 -3.30 -30.78
C ASN A 82 66.34 -4.17 -30.52
N LEU A 83 66.51 -5.43 -30.10
CA LEU A 83 65.40 -6.31 -29.74
C LEU A 83 64.61 -5.77 -28.54
N ILE A 84 65.31 -5.30 -27.50
CA ILE A 84 64.71 -4.64 -26.33
C ILE A 84 63.97 -3.37 -26.76
N ALA A 85 64.56 -2.55 -27.63
CA ALA A 85 63.91 -1.35 -28.16
C ALA A 85 62.62 -1.69 -28.94
N TRP A 86 62.63 -2.72 -29.78
CA TRP A 86 61.43 -3.19 -30.48
C TRP A 86 60.37 -3.76 -29.54
N GLN A 87 60.76 -4.45 -28.47
CA GLN A 87 59.83 -4.90 -27.42
C GLN A 87 59.19 -3.72 -26.69
N PHE A 88 59.96 -2.67 -26.38
CA PHE A 88 59.42 -1.44 -25.80
C PHE A 88 58.45 -0.72 -26.75
N VAL A 89 58.77 -0.64 -28.05
CA VAL A 89 57.87 -0.06 -29.06
C VAL A 89 56.57 -0.88 -29.16
N LEU A 90 56.66 -2.21 -29.17
CA LEU A 90 55.48 -3.07 -29.21
C LEU A 90 54.62 -2.97 -27.95
N MET A 91 55.25 -2.90 -26.77
CA MET A 91 54.55 -2.64 -25.49
C MET A 91 53.86 -1.27 -25.49
N LEU A 92 54.51 -0.24 -26.04
CA LEU A 92 53.92 1.09 -26.15
C LEU A 92 52.71 1.08 -27.10
N LEU A 93 52.83 0.45 -28.27
CA LEU A 93 51.76 0.35 -29.25
C LEU A 93 50.56 -0.45 -28.72
N THR A 94 50.82 -1.56 -28.02
CA THR A 94 49.75 -2.34 -27.37
C THR A 94 49.09 -1.58 -26.23
N SER A 95 49.86 -0.85 -25.40
CA SER A 95 49.31 0.03 -24.37
C SER A 95 48.42 1.14 -24.97
N ILE A 96 48.85 1.76 -26.06
CA ILE A 96 48.07 2.78 -26.77
C ILE A 96 46.78 2.17 -27.32
N LEU A 97 46.85 1.00 -27.94
CA LEU A 97 45.69 0.29 -28.49
C LEU A 97 44.69 -0.09 -27.40
N VAL A 98 45.16 -0.68 -26.30
CA VAL A 98 44.31 -1.05 -25.15
C VAL A 98 43.66 0.19 -24.54
N THR A 99 44.43 1.27 -24.39
CA THR A 99 43.90 2.54 -23.87
C THR A 99 42.85 3.11 -24.82
N ALA A 100 43.09 3.14 -26.13
CA ALA A 100 42.13 3.63 -27.12
C ALA A 100 40.84 2.79 -27.14
N LEU A 101 40.96 1.46 -27.07
CA LEU A 101 39.81 0.55 -26.97
C LEU A 101 39.03 0.76 -25.67
N LEU A 102 39.72 0.89 -24.54
CA LEU A 102 39.08 1.15 -23.24
C LEU A 102 38.40 2.53 -23.22
N THR A 103 39.01 3.54 -23.80
CA THR A 103 38.46 4.91 -23.85
C THR A 103 37.24 4.94 -24.76
N ASN A 104 37.29 4.27 -25.91
CA ASN A 104 36.15 4.13 -26.81
C ASN A 104 35.01 3.32 -26.16
N TYR A 105 35.33 2.24 -25.45
CA TYR A 105 34.37 1.47 -24.66
C TYR A 105 33.70 2.32 -23.57
N LEU A 106 34.48 3.12 -22.82
CA LEU A 106 33.95 4.00 -21.78
C LEU A 106 33.13 5.17 -22.35
N ALA A 107 33.55 5.73 -23.48
CA ALA A 107 32.82 6.80 -24.18
C ALA A 107 31.49 6.30 -24.73
N THR A 108 31.49 5.16 -25.42
CA THR A 108 30.26 4.51 -25.90
C THR A 108 29.36 4.07 -24.74
N PHE A 109 29.94 3.61 -23.62
CA PHE A 109 29.19 3.30 -22.41
C PHE A 109 28.48 4.53 -21.84
N ARG A 110 29.18 5.66 -21.66
CA ARG A 110 28.60 6.92 -21.17
C ARG A 110 27.54 7.49 -22.10
N LEU A 111 27.75 7.41 -23.41
CA LEU A 111 26.79 7.88 -24.41
C LEU A 111 25.51 7.03 -24.42
N ARG A 112 25.62 5.70 -24.27
CA ARG A 112 24.49 4.77 -24.26
C ARG A 112 23.66 4.82 -22.97
N ASP A 113 24.28 5.20 -21.85
CA ASP A 113 23.57 5.43 -20.59
C ASP A 113 22.81 6.77 -20.61
N LYS A 114 23.46 7.85 -21.10
CA LYS A 114 22.80 9.13 -21.37
C LYS A 114 21.62 9.00 -22.35
N SER A 115 21.76 8.20 -23.41
CA SER A 115 20.67 7.99 -24.38
C SER A 115 19.47 7.26 -23.77
N SER A 116 19.68 6.44 -22.73
CA SER A 116 18.62 5.68 -22.06
C SER A 116 17.88 6.54 -21.05
N ILE A 117 18.60 7.39 -20.32
CA ILE A 117 18.01 8.44 -19.46
C ILE A 117 17.20 9.42 -20.30
N ASN A 118 17.76 9.89 -21.42
CA ASN A 118 17.08 10.83 -22.32
C ASN A 118 15.81 10.24 -22.95
N ALA A 119 15.70 8.91 -23.11
CA ALA A 119 14.51 8.26 -23.64
C ALA A 119 13.33 8.32 -22.65
N VAL A 120 13.58 8.09 -21.36
CA VAL A 120 12.54 8.16 -20.32
C VAL A 120 12.00 9.59 -20.15
N LEU A 121 12.83 10.60 -20.37
CA LEU A 121 12.41 12.01 -20.38
C LEU A 121 11.42 12.34 -21.51
N GLU A 122 11.20 11.43 -22.47
CA GLU A 122 10.19 11.59 -23.51
C GLU A 122 8.82 11.04 -23.15
N LEU A 123 8.70 10.25 -22.08
CA LEU A 123 7.41 9.67 -21.66
C LEU A 123 6.30 10.72 -21.50
N PRO A 124 6.55 11.92 -20.92
CA PRO A 124 5.53 12.96 -20.85
C PRO A 124 4.99 13.41 -22.22
N LYS A 125 5.73 13.21 -23.31
CA LYS A 125 5.25 13.54 -24.67
C LYS A 125 4.12 12.63 -25.14
N TYR A 126 3.98 11.45 -24.53
CA TYR A 126 2.98 10.45 -24.90
C TYR A 126 1.75 10.46 -23.98
N THR A 127 1.66 11.36 -23.00
CA THR A 127 0.48 11.46 -22.14
C THR A 127 -0.74 11.93 -22.92
N ASN A 128 -1.89 11.26 -22.75
CA ASN A 128 -3.12 11.59 -23.45
C ASN A 128 -4.30 11.72 -22.46
N ALA A 129 -4.79 12.95 -22.26
CA ALA A 129 -5.88 13.24 -21.34
C ALA A 129 -7.23 12.63 -21.76
N GLU A 130 -7.51 12.53 -23.07
CA GLU A 130 -8.73 11.90 -23.58
C GLU A 130 -8.69 10.39 -23.32
N LEU A 131 -7.52 9.77 -23.48
CA LEU A 131 -7.34 8.35 -23.17
C LEU A 131 -7.45 8.08 -21.67
N ILE A 132 -6.92 8.97 -20.81
CA ILE A 132 -7.13 8.92 -19.35
C ILE A 132 -8.62 8.91 -19.06
N SER A 133 -9.35 9.90 -19.57
CA SER A 133 -10.79 10.03 -19.35
C SER A 133 -11.58 8.81 -19.83
N SER A 134 -11.26 8.30 -21.02
CA SER A 134 -11.90 7.12 -21.60
C SER A 134 -11.63 5.85 -20.78
N HIS A 135 -10.39 5.63 -20.34
CA HIS A 135 -10.05 4.48 -19.49
C HIS A 135 -10.74 4.58 -18.13
N LEU A 136 -10.74 5.76 -17.51
CA LEU A 136 -11.42 5.95 -16.23
C LEU A 136 -12.89 5.62 -16.34
N LYS A 137 -13.58 6.18 -17.34
CA LYS A 137 -14.99 5.89 -17.61
C LYS A 137 -15.26 4.40 -17.87
N THR A 138 -14.30 3.69 -18.47
CA THR A 138 -14.43 2.26 -18.76
C THR A 138 -14.28 1.43 -17.49
N LEU A 139 -13.25 1.70 -16.69
CA LEU A 139 -13.01 0.99 -15.42
C LEU A 139 -14.16 1.22 -14.44
N THR A 140 -14.72 2.42 -14.39
CA THR A 140 -15.79 2.80 -13.44
C THR A 140 -17.20 2.56 -14.00
N SER A 141 -17.34 1.76 -15.06
CA SER A 141 -18.63 1.51 -15.71
C SER A 141 -19.47 0.44 -15.03
N SER A 142 -18.85 -0.37 -14.19
CA SER A 142 -19.48 -1.38 -13.34
C SER A 142 -18.85 -1.35 -11.96
N GLU A 143 -19.51 -1.96 -11.00
CA GLU A 143 -18.85 -2.26 -9.73
C GLU A 143 -17.71 -3.27 -9.89
N HIS A 144 -16.80 -3.31 -8.91
CA HIS A 144 -15.66 -4.21 -8.91
C HIS A 144 -15.14 -4.50 -7.49
N ILE A 145 -16.03 -5.04 -6.66
CA ILE A 145 -15.71 -5.47 -5.29
C ILE A 145 -14.86 -6.75 -5.34
N ALA A 146 -13.82 -6.83 -4.50
CA ALA A 146 -13.00 -8.03 -4.38
C ALA A 146 -13.81 -9.27 -3.96
N GLY A 147 -13.43 -10.43 -4.48
CA GLY A 147 -14.11 -11.71 -4.16
C GLY A 147 -15.47 -11.91 -4.82
N THR A 148 -15.90 -11.01 -5.73
CA THR A 148 -17.12 -11.16 -6.53
C THR A 148 -16.79 -11.50 -8.00
N ALA A 149 -17.83 -11.88 -8.76
CA ALA A 149 -17.70 -12.06 -10.21
C ALA A 149 -17.36 -10.76 -10.94
N SER A 150 -17.86 -9.61 -10.45
CA SER A 150 -17.56 -8.29 -11.02
C SER A 150 -16.10 -7.88 -10.78
N GLY A 151 -15.53 -8.16 -9.60
CA GLY A 151 -14.11 -8.00 -9.34
C GLY A 151 -13.21 -8.81 -10.29
N ARG A 152 -13.58 -10.08 -10.56
CA ARG A 152 -12.85 -10.92 -11.55
C ARG A 152 -12.90 -10.34 -12.96
N GLN A 153 -14.08 -9.92 -13.41
CA GLN A 153 -14.26 -9.28 -14.72
C GLN A 153 -13.46 -7.99 -14.84
N HIS A 154 -13.35 -7.23 -13.75
CA HIS A 154 -12.54 -6.02 -13.72
C HIS A 154 -11.03 -6.33 -13.83
N ALA A 155 -10.53 -7.35 -13.15
CA ALA A 155 -9.14 -7.81 -13.31
C ALA A 155 -8.84 -8.24 -14.77
N GLU A 156 -9.76 -8.97 -15.41
CA GLU A 156 -9.67 -9.35 -16.83
C GLU A 156 -9.66 -8.12 -17.74
N LEU A 157 -10.50 -7.12 -17.46
CA LEU A 157 -10.54 -5.85 -18.18
C LEU A 157 -9.21 -5.10 -18.06
N VAL A 158 -8.67 -4.93 -16.84
CA VAL A 158 -7.37 -4.29 -16.58
C VAL A 158 -6.26 -5.01 -17.36
N ALA A 159 -6.19 -6.34 -17.28
CA ALA A 159 -5.23 -7.15 -18.02
C ALA A 159 -5.34 -6.93 -19.53
N SER A 160 -6.56 -6.85 -20.07
CA SER A 160 -6.79 -6.60 -21.50
C SER A 160 -6.29 -5.21 -21.93
N LEU A 161 -6.52 -4.18 -21.10
CA LEU A 161 -6.10 -2.81 -21.38
C LEU A 161 -4.59 -2.65 -21.25
N TRP A 162 -3.97 -3.37 -20.31
CA TRP A 162 -2.52 -3.45 -20.20
C TRP A 162 -1.89 -4.12 -21.42
N ASN A 163 -2.51 -5.18 -21.94
CA ASN A 163 -2.03 -5.85 -23.15
C ASN A 163 -2.06 -4.93 -24.37
N GLN A 164 -3.10 -4.09 -24.50
CA GLN A 164 -3.23 -3.08 -25.56
C GLN A 164 -2.13 -2.00 -25.53
N SER A 165 -1.45 -1.82 -24.39
CA SER A 165 -0.33 -0.88 -24.31
C SER A 165 0.90 -1.33 -25.12
N GLU A 166 1.02 -2.63 -25.43
CA GLU A 166 2.21 -3.26 -26.05
C GLU A 166 3.51 -3.01 -25.25
N ALA A 167 3.40 -2.59 -23.98
CA ALA A 167 4.55 -2.19 -23.17
C ALA A 167 5.20 -3.36 -22.42
N LEU A 168 4.45 -4.44 -22.19
CA LEU A 168 4.82 -5.55 -21.33
C LEU A 168 5.23 -6.77 -22.15
N ASP A 169 6.08 -7.63 -21.60
CA ASP A 169 6.43 -8.92 -22.22
C ASP A 169 5.55 -10.06 -21.68
N SER A 170 5.02 -9.91 -20.48
CA SER A 170 4.07 -10.87 -19.89
C SER A 170 3.06 -10.16 -19.00
N ILE A 171 1.83 -10.66 -19.00
CA ILE A 171 0.73 -10.25 -18.13
C ILE A 171 0.13 -11.52 -17.54
N GLN A 172 -0.07 -11.55 -16.23
CA GLN A 172 -0.64 -12.68 -15.50
C GLN A 172 -1.70 -12.17 -14.53
N ILE A 173 -2.79 -12.91 -14.40
CA ILE A 173 -3.71 -12.75 -13.28
C ILE A 173 -3.29 -13.78 -12.22
N VAL A 174 -2.89 -13.28 -11.06
CA VAL A 174 -2.48 -14.07 -9.91
C VAL A 174 -3.66 -14.21 -8.97
N GLU A 175 -3.90 -15.43 -8.51
CA GLU A 175 -5.05 -15.77 -7.67
C GLU A 175 -4.58 -16.16 -6.26
N TYR A 176 -5.16 -15.52 -5.25
CA TYR A 176 -5.07 -15.93 -3.85
C TYR A 176 -6.47 -16.19 -3.29
N THR A 177 -6.64 -17.27 -2.53
CA THR A 177 -7.93 -17.59 -1.91
C THR A 177 -7.98 -16.94 -0.53
N CYS A 178 -8.54 -15.75 -0.43
CA CYS A 178 -8.51 -14.95 0.79
C CYS A 178 -9.84 -15.00 1.54
N LEU A 179 -9.82 -14.74 2.85
CA LEU A 179 -11.05 -14.46 3.59
C LEU A 179 -11.67 -13.14 3.09
N VAL A 180 -12.94 -13.16 2.70
CA VAL A 180 -13.70 -11.97 2.26
C VAL A 180 -15.02 -11.91 3.00
N SER A 181 -15.51 -10.70 3.28
CA SER A 181 -16.77 -10.43 3.98
C SER A 181 -17.75 -9.70 3.07
N LEU A 182 -18.92 -10.27 2.77
CA LEU A 182 -19.96 -9.61 1.97
C LEU A 182 -21.27 -9.52 2.78
N PRO A 183 -22.04 -8.42 2.71
CA PRO A 183 -23.25 -8.29 3.49
C PRO A 183 -24.36 -9.19 2.91
N LYS A 184 -25.18 -9.75 3.80
CA LYS A 184 -26.43 -10.45 3.43
C LYS A 184 -27.64 -9.59 3.76
N SER A 185 -27.62 -8.99 4.95
CA SER A 185 -28.64 -8.03 5.39
C SER A 185 -28.08 -7.12 6.46
N ALA A 186 -28.62 -5.90 6.53
CA ALA A 186 -28.35 -4.96 7.62
C ALA A 186 -29.65 -4.23 7.96
N SER A 187 -29.85 -3.94 9.24
CA SER A 187 -30.98 -3.15 9.71
C SER A 187 -30.59 -2.31 10.91
N LEU A 188 -31.09 -1.09 10.93
CA LEU A 188 -30.96 -0.17 12.05
C LEU A 188 -32.33 0.40 12.34
N ARG A 189 -32.82 0.19 13.57
CA ARG A 189 -34.16 0.57 13.97
C ARG A 189 -34.13 1.38 15.25
N ILE A 190 -34.90 2.47 15.28
CA ILE A 190 -35.25 3.18 16.51
C ILE A 190 -36.54 2.53 17.03
N VAL A 191 -36.47 1.98 18.24
CA VAL A 191 -37.59 1.25 18.86
C VAL A 191 -38.21 2.12 19.93
N ASP A 192 -39.51 2.37 19.84
CA ASP A 192 -40.30 2.89 20.96
C ASP A 192 -40.72 1.73 21.86
N GLU A 193 -40.29 1.74 23.12
CA GLU A 193 -40.63 0.70 24.10
C GLU A 193 -42.12 0.64 24.43
N ALA A 194 -42.87 1.72 24.18
CA ALA A 194 -44.33 1.70 24.30
C ALA A 194 -45.00 0.90 23.17
N ASN A 195 -44.33 0.76 22.02
CA ASN A 195 -44.83 0.00 20.88
C ASN A 195 -43.68 -0.72 20.12
N PRO A 196 -43.04 -1.73 20.75
CA PRO A 196 -41.80 -2.30 20.24
C PRO A 196 -41.97 -3.06 18.91
N ASN A 197 -43.20 -3.47 18.59
CA ASN A 197 -43.57 -4.19 17.37
C ASN A 197 -43.96 -3.26 16.21
N ALA A 198 -43.86 -1.94 16.36
CA ALA A 198 -44.08 -1.01 15.27
C ALA A 198 -42.98 -1.12 14.21
N ASP A 199 -43.37 -1.06 12.93
CA ASP A 199 -42.48 -1.18 11.77
C ASP A 199 -41.98 0.19 11.25
N ASP A 200 -42.31 1.28 11.93
CA ASP A 200 -42.05 2.66 11.48
C ASP A 200 -40.67 3.22 11.89
N GLY A 201 -39.87 2.44 12.63
CA GLY A 201 -38.58 2.88 13.18
C GLY A 201 -37.35 2.59 12.31
N HIS A 202 -37.51 1.95 11.15
CA HIS A 202 -36.38 1.54 10.31
C HIS A 202 -35.71 2.72 9.60
N LEU A 203 -34.39 2.83 9.74
CA LEU A 203 -33.59 3.83 9.02
C LEU A 203 -33.18 3.30 7.64
N GLN A 204 -33.29 4.15 6.62
CA GLN A 204 -32.88 3.81 5.26
C GLN A 204 -31.35 3.75 5.16
N LEU A 205 -30.79 2.54 5.08
CA LEU A 205 -29.34 2.35 5.09
C LEU A 205 -28.69 2.52 3.71
N GLN A 206 -29.43 2.27 2.62
CA GLN A 206 -28.90 2.42 1.27
C GLN A 206 -28.66 3.89 0.94
N GLU A 207 -27.72 4.11 0.03
CA GLU A 207 -27.51 5.43 -0.56
C GLU A 207 -28.77 5.85 -1.34
N GLY A 208 -28.83 7.12 -1.70
CA GLY A 208 -30.00 7.68 -2.37
C GLY A 208 -29.66 7.99 -3.81
N ALA A 209 -30.66 7.89 -4.69
CA ALA A 209 -30.55 8.40 -6.05
C ALA A 209 -30.10 9.86 -6.06
N VAL A 210 -29.16 10.19 -6.95
CA VAL A 210 -28.60 11.52 -7.11
C VAL A 210 -28.94 12.05 -8.51
N ASP A 211 -29.54 13.25 -8.55
CA ASP A 211 -29.91 13.91 -9.79
C ASP A 211 -28.68 14.11 -10.70
N GLY A 212 -28.79 13.64 -11.95
CA GLY A 212 -27.71 13.76 -12.94
C GLY A 212 -26.63 12.69 -12.84
N ASP A 213 -26.70 11.78 -11.88
CA ASP A 213 -25.82 10.62 -11.78
C ASP A 213 -26.59 9.32 -12.11
N PRO A 214 -26.48 8.80 -13.34
CA PRO A 214 -27.17 7.56 -13.71
C PRO A 214 -26.64 6.33 -12.95
N THR A 215 -25.41 6.37 -12.42
CA THR A 215 -24.84 5.23 -11.68
C THR A 215 -25.45 5.08 -10.29
N SER A 216 -25.91 6.19 -9.69
CA SER A 216 -26.69 6.18 -8.44
C SER A 216 -28.04 5.48 -8.54
N LEU A 217 -28.54 5.22 -9.77
CA LEU A 217 -29.78 4.48 -10.01
C LEU A 217 -29.56 2.97 -10.15
N LEU A 218 -28.30 2.51 -10.18
CA LEU A 218 -27.94 1.11 -10.39
C LEU A 218 -27.81 0.33 -9.08
N GLU A 219 -28.23 0.89 -7.93
CA GLU A 219 -28.08 0.26 -6.62
C GLU A 219 -28.67 -1.16 -6.55
N SER A 220 -29.83 -1.38 -7.17
CA SER A 220 -30.46 -2.70 -7.25
C SER A 220 -29.67 -3.73 -8.06
N GLN A 221 -28.70 -3.30 -8.87
CA GLN A 221 -27.83 -4.12 -9.70
C GLN A 221 -26.46 -4.36 -9.06
N LEU A 222 -26.17 -3.69 -7.94
CA LEU A 222 -24.94 -3.88 -7.19
C LEU A 222 -24.93 -5.25 -6.50
N SER A 223 -23.75 -5.85 -6.41
CA SER A 223 -23.46 -6.99 -5.56
C SER A 223 -23.94 -6.73 -4.14
N ALA A 224 -24.45 -7.79 -3.52
CA ALA A 224 -25.02 -7.73 -2.17
C ALA A 224 -26.12 -6.65 -1.98
N GLY A 225 -26.84 -6.30 -3.04
CA GLY A 225 -27.99 -5.39 -3.01
C GLY A 225 -27.64 -3.94 -2.64
N GLY A 226 -26.38 -3.54 -2.86
CA GLY A 226 -25.90 -2.18 -2.58
C GLY A 226 -25.80 -1.82 -1.10
N ILE A 227 -26.01 -2.78 -0.19
CA ILE A 227 -26.00 -2.57 1.27
C ILE A 227 -24.66 -1.95 1.70
N PRO A 228 -24.64 -0.74 2.29
CA PRO A 228 -23.43 -0.22 2.91
C PRO A 228 -23.08 -1.02 4.16
N PHE A 229 -21.81 -1.38 4.31
CA PHE A 229 -21.36 -2.25 5.38
C PHE A 229 -19.92 -1.96 5.80
N HIS A 230 -19.56 -2.44 6.97
CA HIS A 230 -18.18 -2.54 7.40
C HIS A 230 -17.65 -3.94 7.11
N GLY A 231 -16.58 -4.05 6.33
CA GLY A 231 -15.93 -5.33 6.04
C GLY A 231 -15.41 -5.99 7.33
N TYR A 232 -15.71 -7.28 7.51
CA TYR A 232 -15.37 -8.10 8.68
C TYR A 232 -16.03 -7.70 10.01
N ALA A 233 -17.06 -6.85 10.01
CA ALA A 233 -17.89 -6.68 11.20
C ALA A 233 -18.48 -8.03 11.66
N ALA A 234 -18.66 -8.22 12.97
CA ALA A 234 -19.32 -9.43 13.45
C ALA A 234 -20.80 -9.44 13.06
N SER A 235 -21.31 -10.58 12.60
CA SER A 235 -22.74 -10.76 12.47
C SER A 235 -23.40 -10.88 13.85
N GLY A 236 -24.59 -10.31 14.01
CA GLY A 236 -25.31 -10.32 15.26
C GLY A 236 -26.50 -9.37 15.25
N GLU A 237 -27.39 -9.57 16.21
CA GLU A 237 -28.53 -8.71 16.49
C GLU A 237 -28.40 -8.24 17.94
N VAL A 238 -28.30 -6.93 18.13
CA VAL A 238 -28.11 -6.31 19.44
C VAL A 238 -29.09 -5.15 19.61
N SER A 239 -29.54 -4.95 20.84
CA SER A 239 -30.37 -3.82 21.22
C SER A 239 -29.76 -3.10 22.42
N GLY A 240 -29.83 -1.78 22.44
CA GLY A 240 -29.29 -1.00 23.54
C GLY A 240 -29.61 0.49 23.45
N SER A 241 -29.36 1.18 24.56
CA SER A 241 -29.38 2.65 24.59
C SER A 241 -28.24 3.20 23.72
N LEU A 242 -28.47 4.34 23.07
CA LEU A 242 -27.49 5.02 22.23
C LEU A 242 -26.59 5.95 23.06
N VAL A 243 -25.28 5.95 22.77
CA VAL A 243 -24.32 6.96 23.24
C VAL A 243 -23.53 7.50 22.04
N TYR A 244 -23.28 8.80 22.01
CA TYR A 244 -22.41 9.43 21.01
C TYR A 244 -21.00 9.64 21.58
N ALA A 245 -20.00 9.05 20.91
CA ALA A 245 -18.62 8.99 21.37
C ALA A 245 -17.63 9.70 20.44
N ASN A 246 -18.03 10.83 19.86
CA ASN A 246 -17.15 11.67 19.04
C ASN A 246 -16.46 10.87 17.92
N TYR A 247 -15.13 10.87 17.82
CA TYR A 247 -14.37 10.11 16.82
C TYR A 247 -14.02 8.70 17.29
N GLY A 248 -14.50 8.23 18.45
CA GLY A 248 -14.23 6.88 18.96
C GLY A 248 -12.78 6.64 19.37
N ARG A 249 -12.04 7.69 19.69
CA ARG A 249 -10.66 7.59 20.19
C ARG A 249 -10.65 7.20 21.66
N ASN A 250 -9.52 6.74 22.17
CA ASN A 250 -9.40 6.36 23.58
C ASN A 250 -9.74 7.55 24.50
N GLU A 251 -9.30 8.76 24.16
CA GLU A 251 -9.60 10.00 24.88
C GLU A 251 -11.08 10.40 24.82
N ASP A 252 -11.82 9.99 23.78
CA ASP A 252 -13.25 10.25 23.67
C ASP A 252 -14.03 9.41 24.68
N PHE A 253 -13.70 8.12 24.78
CA PHE A 253 -14.30 7.21 25.77
C PHE A 253 -13.93 7.62 27.20
N GLU A 254 -12.69 8.05 27.43
CA GLU A 254 -12.26 8.57 28.73
C GLU A 254 -13.01 9.86 29.10
N ALA A 255 -13.15 10.80 28.16
CA ALA A 255 -13.91 12.04 28.37
C ALA A 255 -15.39 11.77 28.66
N LEU A 256 -16.01 10.79 28.00
CA LEU A 256 -17.36 10.34 28.31
C LEU A 256 -17.46 9.84 29.75
N LYS A 257 -16.57 8.94 30.15
CA LYS A 257 -16.59 8.31 31.47
C LYS A 257 -16.31 9.30 32.59
N VAL A 258 -15.29 10.13 32.45
CA VAL A 258 -14.81 11.01 33.53
C VAL A 258 -15.56 12.34 33.57
N ASN A 259 -15.72 13.00 32.42
CA ASN A 259 -16.24 14.37 32.37
C ASN A 259 -17.76 14.39 32.20
N ALA A 260 -18.30 13.53 31.33
CA ALA A 260 -19.74 13.42 31.11
C ALA A 260 -20.43 12.44 32.06
N LYS A 261 -19.67 11.56 32.75
CA LYS A 261 -20.17 10.47 33.60
C LYS A 261 -21.12 9.52 32.85
N VAL A 262 -20.82 9.27 31.58
CA VAL A 262 -21.57 8.37 30.69
C VAL A 262 -20.76 7.10 30.48
N ASP A 263 -21.36 5.96 30.82
CA ASP A 263 -20.81 4.63 30.54
C ASP A 263 -21.39 4.08 29.23
N VAL A 264 -20.57 3.38 28.44
CA VAL A 264 -20.96 2.72 27.18
C VAL A 264 -21.15 1.22 27.31
N GLN A 265 -20.89 0.63 28.49
CA GLN A 265 -21.11 -0.78 28.77
C GLN A 265 -22.56 -1.19 28.44
N GLY A 266 -22.71 -2.19 27.56
CA GLY A 266 -24.03 -2.69 27.14
C GLY A 266 -24.79 -1.76 26.18
N LYS A 267 -24.13 -0.74 25.61
CA LYS A 267 -24.77 0.28 24.75
C LYS A 267 -24.33 0.18 23.29
N ILE A 268 -25.11 0.82 22.41
CA ILE A 268 -24.73 1.02 21.01
C ILE A 268 -24.09 2.40 20.91
N VAL A 269 -22.92 2.47 20.27
CA VAL A 269 -22.11 3.69 20.22
C VAL A 269 -22.12 4.27 18.82
N LEU A 270 -22.54 5.54 18.69
CA LEU A 270 -22.43 6.35 17.48
C LEU A 270 -21.10 7.12 17.46
N MET A 271 -20.37 7.03 16.37
CA MET A 271 -19.06 7.68 16.19
C MET A 271 -18.94 8.32 14.80
N ARG A 272 -18.08 9.33 14.70
CA ARG A 272 -17.70 9.97 13.44
C ARG A 272 -16.53 9.24 12.79
N TYR A 273 -16.52 9.18 11.46
CA TYR A 273 -15.30 8.92 10.68
C TYR A 273 -14.26 10.03 10.89
N GLY A 274 -12.98 9.75 10.57
CA GLY A 274 -11.86 10.68 10.71
C GLY A 274 -11.00 10.45 11.97
N LYS A 275 -9.85 11.13 12.06
CA LYS A 275 -8.84 11.08 13.14
C LYS A 275 -8.10 9.76 13.35
N ILE A 276 -8.81 8.64 13.39
CA ILE A 276 -8.22 7.30 13.54
C ILE A 276 -8.88 6.33 12.56
N PHE A 277 -8.15 5.27 12.21
CA PHE A 277 -8.65 4.20 11.38
C PHE A 277 -9.93 3.57 11.97
N ARG A 278 -10.91 3.26 11.11
CA ARG A 278 -12.25 2.85 11.52
C ARG A 278 -12.30 1.55 12.32
N GLY A 279 -11.42 0.59 12.03
CA GLY A 279 -11.28 -0.63 12.83
C GLY A 279 -10.88 -0.35 14.28
N LEU A 280 -10.09 0.71 14.53
CA LEU A 280 -9.74 1.13 15.90
C LEU A 280 -10.95 1.72 16.64
N LYS A 281 -11.87 2.40 15.95
CA LYS A 281 -13.11 2.92 16.57
C LYS A 281 -13.98 1.78 17.09
N VAL A 282 -14.20 0.76 16.26
CA VAL A 282 -14.98 -0.43 16.64
C VAL A 282 -14.28 -1.19 17.78
N TYR A 283 -12.97 -1.35 17.70
CA TYR A 283 -12.16 -1.96 18.76
C TYR A 283 -12.27 -1.18 20.09
N ASN A 284 -12.16 0.15 20.07
CA ASN A 284 -12.27 0.98 21.26
C ASN A 284 -13.68 0.92 21.87
N ALA A 285 -14.72 0.93 21.04
CA ALA A 285 -16.10 0.74 21.51
C ALA A 285 -16.27 -0.61 22.21
N GLN A 286 -15.81 -1.70 21.58
CA GLN A 286 -15.83 -3.05 22.14
C GLN A 286 -15.03 -3.14 23.46
N LYS A 287 -13.83 -2.56 23.50
CA LYS A 287 -12.94 -2.54 24.67
C LYS A 287 -13.59 -1.83 25.87
N ASN A 288 -14.44 -0.83 25.61
CA ASN A 288 -15.22 -0.13 26.64
C ASN A 288 -16.59 -0.78 26.92
N GLY A 289 -16.86 -1.96 26.35
CA GLY A 289 -18.05 -2.76 26.67
C GLY A 289 -19.29 -2.44 25.83
N ALA A 290 -19.16 -1.67 24.75
CA ALA A 290 -20.25 -1.47 23.81
C ALA A 290 -20.64 -2.81 23.14
N VAL A 291 -21.92 -2.96 22.82
CA VAL A 291 -22.46 -4.16 22.15
C VAL A 291 -22.64 -3.98 20.64
N GLY A 292 -22.56 -2.74 20.15
CA GLY A 292 -22.64 -2.42 18.73
C GLY A 292 -22.05 -1.04 18.42
N ALA A 293 -21.62 -0.85 17.19
CA ALA A 293 -21.02 0.41 16.74
C ALA A 293 -21.66 0.93 15.45
N ILE A 294 -21.94 2.23 15.41
CA ILE A 294 -22.47 2.93 14.24
C ILE A 294 -21.47 4.03 13.90
N ILE A 295 -21.06 4.12 12.64
CA ILE A 295 -20.10 5.14 12.19
C ILE A 295 -20.73 5.98 11.08
N TYR A 296 -20.55 7.31 11.10
CA TYR A 296 -21.02 8.20 10.04
C TYR A 296 -19.98 9.25 9.66
N SER A 297 -20.06 9.77 8.44
CA SER A 297 -19.22 10.88 7.98
C SER A 297 -19.87 12.20 8.38
N ASP A 298 -19.34 12.89 9.39
CA ASP A 298 -19.92 14.16 9.84
C ASP A 298 -19.67 15.29 8.84
N PRO A 299 -20.66 16.15 8.55
CA PRO A 299 -20.49 17.26 7.62
C PRO A 299 -19.40 18.27 7.98
N ALA A 300 -18.93 18.30 9.24
CA ALA A 300 -17.74 19.08 9.63
C ALA A 300 -16.46 18.59 8.96
N ASP A 301 -16.38 17.29 8.67
CA ASP A 301 -15.21 16.63 8.09
C ASP A 301 -15.42 16.35 6.59
N ASP A 302 -16.61 15.88 6.22
CA ASP A 302 -16.98 15.47 4.86
C ASP A 302 -18.48 15.69 4.60
N GLY A 303 -18.81 16.88 4.07
CA GLY A 303 -20.19 17.27 3.72
C GLY A 303 -20.33 18.79 3.57
N PHE A 304 -21.56 19.31 3.72
CA PHE A 304 -21.87 20.72 3.47
C PHE A 304 -21.02 21.77 4.21
N SER A 305 -20.37 21.44 5.34
CA SER A 305 -19.53 22.43 6.05
C SER A 305 -18.18 22.66 5.35
N LYS A 306 -17.81 21.77 4.42
CA LYS A 306 -16.58 21.84 3.64
C LYS A 306 -16.77 22.48 2.27
N GLY A 307 -18.00 22.53 1.77
CA GLY A 307 -18.36 23.14 0.49
C GLY A 307 -19.63 22.54 -0.10
N LYS A 308 -19.81 22.72 -1.42
CA LYS A 308 -20.95 22.12 -2.14
C LYS A 308 -20.86 20.60 -2.13
N GLU A 309 -21.98 19.97 -1.82
CA GLU A 309 -22.11 18.52 -1.83
C GLU A 309 -22.36 17.99 -3.25
N TYR A 310 -22.00 16.73 -3.48
CA TYR A 310 -22.29 16.00 -4.72
C TYR A 310 -23.80 16.03 -5.01
N PRO A 311 -24.24 16.32 -6.25
CA PRO A 311 -23.45 16.37 -7.49
C PRO A 311 -22.84 17.76 -7.82
N ASN A 312 -23.13 18.78 -7.01
CA ASN A 312 -22.72 20.16 -7.27
C ASN A 312 -21.33 20.52 -6.71
N GLY A 313 -20.66 19.56 -6.07
CA GLY A 313 -19.29 19.65 -5.57
C GLY A 313 -18.80 18.27 -5.09
N PRO A 314 -17.57 18.19 -4.55
CA PRO A 314 -16.95 16.90 -4.22
C PRO A 314 -17.35 16.36 -2.84
N TRP A 315 -17.99 17.17 -1.99
CA TRP A 315 -18.28 16.78 -0.61
C TRP A 315 -19.47 15.83 -0.51
N ARG A 316 -19.47 14.95 0.49
CA ARG A 316 -20.48 13.91 0.62
C ARG A 316 -21.90 14.47 0.69
N ASN A 317 -22.79 13.88 -0.11
CA ASN A 317 -24.21 14.22 -0.12
C ASN A 317 -24.94 13.61 1.11
N PRO A 318 -26.19 14.04 1.40
CA PRO A 318 -26.93 13.61 2.59
C PRO A 318 -27.10 12.12 2.83
N THR A 319 -27.23 11.34 1.76
CA THR A 319 -27.48 9.89 1.83
C THR A 319 -26.23 9.07 1.57
N GLY A 320 -25.12 9.69 1.15
CA GLY A 320 -23.86 9.01 0.89
C GLY A 320 -23.28 8.32 2.12
N VAL A 321 -22.73 7.12 1.94
CA VAL A 321 -22.21 6.29 3.04
C VAL A 321 -20.78 5.84 2.75
N GLN A 322 -19.87 6.06 3.71
CA GLN A 322 -18.49 5.54 3.61
C GLN A 322 -18.47 4.08 4.07
N ARG A 323 -18.26 3.15 3.14
CA ARG A 323 -17.93 1.73 3.39
C ARG A 323 -16.47 1.62 3.86
N GLY A 324 -16.07 0.45 4.35
CA GLY A 324 -14.69 0.21 4.73
C GLY A 324 -14.49 -1.01 5.62
N SER A 325 -13.30 -1.58 5.61
CA SER A 325 -12.93 -2.67 6.51
C SER A 325 -12.75 -2.20 7.95
N VAL A 326 -13.19 -3.02 8.90
CA VAL A 326 -12.95 -2.84 10.34
C VAL A 326 -12.03 -3.92 10.92
N ALA A 327 -11.37 -4.73 10.08
CA ALA A 327 -10.23 -5.54 10.52
C ALA A 327 -9.12 -4.65 11.05
N ARG A 328 -8.39 -5.07 12.09
CA ARG A 328 -7.25 -4.31 12.60
C ARG A 328 -6.01 -4.59 11.75
N SER A 329 -5.93 -3.95 10.59
CA SER A 329 -4.85 -4.12 9.61
C SER A 329 -3.44 -3.90 10.20
N SER A 330 -3.30 -3.07 11.23
CA SER A 330 -2.01 -2.88 11.93
C SER A 330 -1.52 -4.12 12.70
N VAL A 331 -2.40 -5.11 12.93
CA VAL A 331 -2.08 -6.37 13.62
C VAL A 331 -2.14 -7.57 12.69
N CYS A 332 -3.00 -7.53 11.68
CA CYS A 332 -3.21 -8.66 10.79
C CYS A 332 -3.44 -8.19 9.35
N ALA A 333 -2.51 -7.44 8.76
CA ALA A 333 -2.55 -7.11 7.34
C ALA A 333 -2.55 -8.38 6.46
N GLY A 334 -3.12 -8.30 5.26
CA GLY A 334 -3.30 -9.46 4.37
C GLY A 334 -4.54 -10.27 4.71
N ASP A 335 -4.61 -11.51 4.25
CA ASP A 335 -5.65 -12.45 4.66
C ASP A 335 -5.52 -12.71 6.17
N PRO A 336 -6.53 -12.30 6.97
CA PRO A 336 -6.50 -12.53 8.40
C PRO A 336 -6.24 -14.00 8.78
N THR A 337 -6.66 -14.94 7.93
CA THR A 337 -6.55 -16.38 8.22
C THR A 337 -5.16 -16.94 7.99
N THR A 338 -4.27 -16.29 7.25
CA THR A 338 -2.93 -16.81 6.94
C THR A 338 -1.82 -15.85 7.40
N PRO A 339 -1.74 -15.50 8.69
CA PRO A 339 -0.77 -14.51 9.15
C PRO A 339 0.68 -14.98 8.89
N ASN A 340 1.47 -14.14 8.20
CA ASN A 340 2.87 -14.40 7.83
C ASN A 340 3.06 -15.52 6.78
N GLY A 341 2.06 -15.80 5.96
CA GLY A 341 2.18 -16.79 4.88
C GLY A 341 1.07 -16.65 3.85
N ALA A 342 1.42 -16.80 2.58
CA ALA A 342 0.48 -16.55 1.50
C ALA A 342 -0.74 -17.50 1.51
N SER A 343 -1.88 -16.96 1.10
CA SER A 343 -3.20 -17.58 0.92
C SER A 343 -3.27 -18.51 -0.28
N VAL A 344 -2.34 -19.45 -0.36
CA VAL A 344 -2.25 -20.48 -1.39
C VAL A 344 -3.03 -21.74 -1.01
N SER A 345 -3.22 -22.63 -1.98
CA SER A 345 -3.84 -23.93 -1.74
C SER A 345 -3.08 -24.73 -0.69
N GLY A 346 -3.79 -25.20 0.34
CA GLY A 346 -3.22 -25.99 1.44
C GLY A 346 -2.51 -25.17 2.54
N ALA A 347 -2.57 -23.82 2.48
CA ALA A 347 -2.04 -22.98 3.55
C ALA A 347 -2.72 -23.28 4.91
N HIS A 348 -1.95 -23.16 5.99
CA HIS A 348 -2.50 -23.23 7.35
C HIS A 348 -3.37 -22.00 7.60
N ARG A 349 -4.55 -22.19 8.21
CA ARG A 349 -5.53 -21.13 8.42
C ARG A 349 -6.02 -21.05 9.86
N GLU A 350 -5.99 -19.85 10.41
CA GLU A 350 -6.63 -19.49 11.67
C GLU A 350 -8.16 -19.53 11.53
N SER A 351 -8.86 -19.91 12.60
CA SER A 351 -10.33 -19.88 12.63
C SER A 351 -10.86 -18.47 12.88
N ILE A 352 -12.09 -18.18 12.45
CA ILE A 352 -12.72 -16.86 12.68
C ILE A 352 -12.80 -16.54 14.18
N GLU A 353 -13.02 -17.54 15.01
CA GLU A 353 -13.01 -17.40 16.48
C GLU A 353 -11.63 -16.98 16.97
N SER A 354 -10.56 -17.64 16.51
CA SER A 354 -9.17 -17.27 16.83
C SER A 354 -8.88 -15.81 16.45
N LEU A 355 -9.29 -15.39 15.25
CA LEU A 355 -9.12 -14.02 14.76
C LEU A 355 -9.87 -12.97 15.59
N ARG A 356 -11.04 -13.35 16.10
CA ARG A 356 -11.80 -12.50 17.03
C ARG A 356 -11.14 -12.41 18.40
N GLU A 357 -10.61 -13.52 18.91
CA GLU A 357 -9.91 -13.55 20.20
C GLU A 357 -8.58 -12.77 20.19
N SER A 358 -7.82 -12.84 19.09
CA SER A 358 -6.62 -12.02 18.88
C SER A 358 -6.91 -10.54 18.60
N SER A 359 -8.18 -10.16 18.59
CA SER A 359 -8.68 -8.85 18.20
C SER A 359 -8.35 -8.46 16.76
N CYS A 360 -7.87 -9.36 15.90
CA CYS A 360 -7.68 -9.07 14.48
C CYS A 360 -9.02 -8.66 13.84
N LEU A 361 -10.09 -9.40 14.13
CA LEU A 361 -11.45 -9.09 13.72
C LEU A 361 -12.30 -8.64 14.92
N PRO A 362 -13.29 -7.75 14.74
CA PRO A 362 -14.19 -7.35 15.80
C PRO A 362 -15.15 -8.47 16.22
N LYS A 363 -15.61 -8.42 17.48
CA LYS A 363 -16.61 -9.31 18.09
C LYS A 363 -18.00 -8.70 18.14
N ILE A 364 -18.14 -7.40 17.89
CA ILE A 364 -19.42 -6.68 17.91
C ILE A 364 -19.89 -6.33 16.49
N PRO A 365 -21.21 -6.29 16.23
CA PRO A 365 -21.75 -5.78 14.99
C PRO A 365 -21.44 -4.29 14.82
N SER A 366 -21.21 -3.89 13.56
CA SER A 366 -21.06 -2.48 13.24
C SER A 366 -21.52 -2.16 11.82
N ILE A 367 -22.03 -0.94 11.61
CA ILE A 367 -22.46 -0.44 10.29
C ILE A 367 -22.02 1.00 10.06
N PRO A 368 -21.76 1.38 8.80
CA PRO A 368 -21.69 2.77 8.40
C PRO A 368 -23.10 3.29 8.08
N ILE A 369 -23.37 4.56 8.37
CA ILE A 369 -24.62 5.24 8.01
C ILE A 369 -24.35 6.61 7.39
N SER A 370 -25.35 7.12 6.69
CA SER A 370 -25.34 8.48 6.15
C SER A 370 -25.42 9.52 7.27
N TRP A 371 -24.93 10.73 7.01
CA TRP A 371 -25.09 11.80 8.00
C TRP A 371 -26.56 12.20 8.19
N LYS A 372 -27.42 11.99 7.17
CA LYS A 372 -28.87 12.18 7.30
C LYS A 372 -29.46 11.28 8.39
N ASN A 373 -29.08 10.00 8.43
CA ASN A 373 -29.51 9.07 9.47
C ASN A 373 -28.88 9.41 10.82
N ALA A 374 -27.59 9.77 10.85
CA ALA A 374 -26.92 10.17 12.08
C ALA A 374 -27.57 11.40 12.74
N LYS A 375 -28.06 12.36 11.94
CA LYS A 375 -28.84 13.50 12.41
C LYS A 375 -30.11 13.07 13.16
N GLU A 376 -30.81 12.03 12.70
CA GLU A 376 -32.01 11.51 13.39
C GLU A 376 -31.64 10.91 14.75
N LEU A 377 -30.57 10.12 14.80
CA LEU A 377 -30.04 9.55 16.05
C LEU A 377 -29.55 10.62 17.04
N LEU A 378 -28.83 11.64 16.55
CA LEU A 378 -28.36 12.76 17.38
C LEU A 378 -29.52 13.64 17.86
N ALA A 379 -30.55 13.85 17.05
CA ALA A 379 -31.74 14.58 17.46
C ALA A 379 -32.49 13.85 18.60
N LEU A 380 -32.53 12.52 18.58
CA LEU A 380 -33.07 11.72 19.68
C LEU A 380 -32.26 11.91 20.96
N LEU A 381 -30.92 11.94 20.87
CA LEU A 381 -30.06 12.24 22.01
C LEU A 381 -30.28 13.66 22.53
N ASP A 382 -30.45 14.65 21.66
CA ASP A 382 -30.70 16.03 22.05
C ASP A 382 -32.05 16.21 22.76
N ALA A 383 -33.10 15.52 22.28
CA ALA A 383 -34.44 15.55 22.84
C ALA A 383 -34.58 14.73 24.13
N SER A 384 -33.64 13.83 24.41
CA SER A 384 -33.61 13.06 25.65
C SER A 384 -33.22 13.96 26.84
N ALA A 385 -34.05 13.99 27.87
CA ALA A 385 -33.83 14.69 29.14
C ALA A 385 -32.69 14.08 29.96
N GLY A 386 -32.48 12.75 29.88
CA GLY A 386 -31.35 12.06 30.53
C GLY A 386 -30.00 12.25 29.84
N SER A 387 -30.01 12.76 28.60
CA SER A 387 -28.80 12.96 27.80
C SER A 387 -28.06 14.23 28.21
N VAL A 388 -26.74 14.16 28.33
CA VAL A 388 -25.90 15.25 28.83
C VAL A 388 -25.18 16.02 27.73
N LYS A 389 -24.78 17.26 28.03
CA LYS A 389 -24.01 18.11 27.11
C LYS A 389 -22.67 17.45 26.74
N PRO A 390 -22.12 17.75 25.56
CA PRO A 390 -20.81 17.22 25.17
C PRO A 390 -19.72 17.63 26.18
N PRO A 391 -18.78 16.72 26.50
CA PRO A 391 -17.73 16.98 27.50
C PRO A 391 -16.68 17.99 27.02
N SER A 392 -16.59 18.25 25.71
CA SER A 392 -15.70 19.26 25.12
C SER A 392 -16.27 19.79 23.82
N ALA A 393 -15.73 20.91 23.32
CA ALA A 393 -16.14 21.48 22.03
C ALA A 393 -15.83 20.56 20.84
N ASP A 394 -14.84 19.67 20.99
CA ASP A 394 -14.42 18.75 19.93
C ASP A 394 -15.51 17.72 19.58
N PHE A 395 -16.44 17.42 20.49
CA PHE A 395 -17.58 16.52 20.21
C PHE A 395 -18.61 17.13 19.23
N VAL A 396 -18.56 18.43 18.97
CA VAL A 396 -19.56 19.14 18.18
C VAL A 396 -19.18 19.13 16.70
N GLY A 397 -20.04 18.56 15.85
CA GLY A 397 -19.86 18.50 14.40
C GLY A 397 -20.66 19.54 13.60
N GLY A 398 -20.73 19.31 12.28
CA GLY A 398 -21.27 20.23 11.29
C GLY A 398 -22.79 20.40 11.36
N LEU A 399 -23.51 19.36 11.82
CA LEU A 399 -24.97 19.41 12.03
C LEU A 399 -25.43 20.43 13.09
N LYS A 400 -24.52 21.10 13.80
CA LYS A 400 -24.87 22.23 14.68
C LYS A 400 -25.32 23.46 13.89
N ALA A 401 -24.84 23.61 12.67
CA ALA A 401 -25.22 24.71 11.81
C ALA A 401 -26.72 24.66 11.45
N SER A 402 -27.31 25.83 11.20
CA SER A 402 -28.65 25.95 10.62
C SER A 402 -28.67 25.30 9.22
N PRO A 403 -29.74 24.58 8.83
CA PRO A 403 -31.02 24.44 9.52
C PRO A 403 -31.11 23.25 10.51
N HIS A 404 -30.02 22.51 10.71
CA HIS A 404 -30.04 21.25 11.45
C HIS A 404 -30.05 21.43 12.97
N ASN A 405 -29.31 22.42 13.50
CA ASN A 405 -29.34 22.85 14.91
C ASN A 405 -29.13 21.74 15.96
N ILE A 406 -28.36 20.70 15.64
CA ILE A 406 -28.00 19.60 16.55
C ILE A 406 -27.00 20.08 17.61
N GLN A 407 -27.28 19.79 18.88
CA GLN A 407 -26.48 20.18 20.05
C GLN A 407 -25.41 19.15 20.42
N TYR A 408 -25.48 17.94 19.85
CA TYR A 408 -24.54 16.84 20.09
C TYR A 408 -24.48 16.41 21.56
N LYS A 409 -25.64 16.31 22.21
CA LYS A 409 -25.67 15.63 23.51
C LYS A 409 -25.21 14.18 23.35
N VAL A 410 -24.52 13.66 24.37
CA VAL A 410 -23.79 12.38 24.26
C VAL A 410 -24.58 11.17 24.71
N GLY A 411 -25.79 11.35 25.25
CA GLY A 411 -26.59 10.28 25.83
C GLY A 411 -26.31 10.07 27.32
N PRO A 412 -26.73 8.90 27.87
CA PRO A 412 -27.41 7.82 27.16
C PRO A 412 -28.80 8.24 26.66
N LEU A 413 -29.27 7.59 25.59
CA LEU A 413 -30.67 7.68 25.16
C LEU A 413 -31.58 7.12 26.26
N GLU A 414 -32.61 7.88 26.60
CA GLU A 414 -33.65 7.49 27.56
C GLU A 414 -34.27 6.12 27.26
N GLU A 415 -34.65 5.42 28.33
CA GLU A 415 -35.22 4.07 28.27
C GLU A 415 -36.50 3.96 27.43
N LYS A 416 -37.21 5.05 27.14
CA LYS A 416 -38.37 5.04 26.23
C LYS A 416 -38.02 4.62 24.80
N HIS A 417 -36.76 4.81 24.39
CA HIS A 417 -36.27 4.40 23.09
C HIS A 417 -35.04 3.51 23.20
N LYS A 418 -34.94 2.52 22.33
CA LYS A 418 -33.71 1.74 22.13
C LYS A 418 -33.33 1.72 20.66
N ILE A 419 -32.07 1.42 20.40
CA ILE A 419 -31.58 1.17 19.06
C ILE A 419 -31.43 -0.33 18.90
N GLU A 420 -31.99 -0.87 17.83
CA GLU A 420 -31.74 -2.24 17.37
C GLU A 420 -30.83 -2.21 16.15
N LEU A 421 -29.73 -2.94 16.25
CA LEU A 421 -28.74 -3.11 15.20
C LEU A 421 -28.67 -4.58 14.82
N LYS A 422 -28.94 -4.88 13.54
CA LYS A 422 -28.79 -6.20 12.96
C LYS A 422 -27.80 -6.16 11.82
N VAL A 423 -26.80 -7.03 11.87
CA VAL A 423 -25.80 -7.23 10.82
C VAL A 423 -25.71 -8.71 10.51
N ASP A 424 -25.87 -9.07 9.25
CA ASP A 424 -25.61 -10.42 8.75
C ASP A 424 -24.67 -10.34 7.55
N SER A 425 -23.58 -11.10 7.59
CA SER A 425 -22.54 -11.09 6.56
C SER A 425 -22.04 -12.49 6.28
N GLU A 426 -21.78 -12.77 5.00
CA GLU A 426 -21.04 -13.94 4.58
C GLU A 426 -19.54 -13.67 4.74
N ILE A 427 -18.91 -14.31 5.72
CA ILE A 427 -17.45 -14.33 5.86
C ILE A 427 -16.98 -15.69 5.37
N SER A 428 -16.35 -15.73 4.19
CA SER A 428 -15.93 -16.98 3.55
C SER A 428 -14.70 -16.79 2.67
N LEU A 429 -14.05 -17.90 2.34
CA LEU A 429 -12.91 -17.89 1.42
C LEU A 429 -13.40 -17.62 0.00
N LYS A 430 -12.84 -16.58 -0.64
CA LYS A 430 -13.12 -16.18 -2.01
C LYS A 430 -11.80 -15.97 -2.76
N PRO A 431 -11.74 -16.26 -4.07
CA PRO A 431 -10.57 -15.91 -4.86
C PRO A 431 -10.48 -14.39 -5.05
N THR A 432 -9.26 -13.87 -4.98
CA THR A 432 -8.88 -12.50 -5.35
C THR A 432 -7.96 -12.57 -6.57
N PHE A 433 -8.01 -11.56 -7.45
CA PHE A 433 -7.43 -11.57 -8.79
C PHE A 433 -6.54 -10.35 -9.00
N SER A 434 -5.27 -10.44 -8.63
CA SER A 434 -4.29 -9.38 -8.88
C SER A 434 -3.69 -9.49 -10.28
N VAL A 435 -3.47 -8.37 -10.98
CA VAL A 435 -2.86 -8.36 -12.32
C VAL A 435 -1.40 -7.98 -12.22
N ILE A 436 -0.49 -8.85 -12.67
CA ILE A 436 0.96 -8.64 -12.66
C ILE A 436 1.49 -8.55 -14.09
N GLY A 437 2.10 -7.42 -14.41
CA GLY A 437 2.71 -7.11 -15.69
C GLY A 437 4.22 -6.97 -15.57
N LYS A 438 4.99 -7.61 -16.47
CA LYS A 438 6.45 -7.56 -16.44
C LYS A 438 7.02 -7.02 -17.75
N LEU A 439 7.95 -6.07 -17.64
CA LEU A 439 8.83 -5.61 -18.72
C LEU A 439 10.27 -5.91 -18.33
N PHE A 440 10.91 -6.89 -18.98
CA PHE A 440 12.25 -7.33 -18.61
C PHE A 440 13.35 -6.31 -18.93
N GLY A 441 14.24 -6.07 -17.97
CA GLY A 441 15.41 -5.22 -18.16
C GLY A 441 16.40 -5.81 -19.16
N ARG A 442 17.08 -4.97 -19.93
CA ARG A 442 18.07 -5.43 -20.92
C ARG A 442 19.45 -5.78 -20.34
N ARG A 443 19.75 -5.36 -19.10
CA ARG A 443 21.07 -5.56 -18.46
C ARG A 443 20.97 -6.24 -17.10
N GLU A 444 20.02 -5.83 -16.28
CA GLU A 444 19.79 -6.38 -14.94
C GLU A 444 18.35 -6.93 -14.87
N PRO A 445 18.00 -7.98 -15.63
CA PRO A 445 16.62 -8.49 -15.69
C PRO A 445 16.12 -9.07 -14.36
N HIS A 446 17.03 -9.44 -13.44
CA HIS A 446 16.72 -9.94 -12.11
C HIS A 446 16.50 -8.85 -11.06
N LYS A 447 16.74 -7.57 -11.41
CA LYS A 447 16.41 -6.44 -10.52
C LYS A 447 15.18 -5.75 -11.07
N ALA A 448 14.24 -5.42 -10.20
CA ALA A 448 12.97 -4.81 -10.59
C ALA A 448 12.75 -3.46 -9.92
N VAL A 449 12.05 -2.58 -10.62
CA VAL A 449 11.32 -1.46 -10.02
C VAL A 449 9.85 -1.84 -10.03
N TRP A 450 9.22 -1.84 -8.86
CA TRP A 450 7.80 -2.18 -8.71
C TRP A 450 6.95 -0.92 -8.71
N LEU A 451 5.88 -0.91 -9.49
CA LEU A 451 4.84 0.12 -9.47
C LEU A 451 3.49 -0.58 -9.29
N GLY A 452 2.75 -0.22 -8.24
CA GLY A 452 1.49 -0.86 -7.91
C GLY A 452 0.40 0.15 -7.56
N ASN A 453 -0.84 -0.23 -7.87
CA ASN A 453 -2.07 0.37 -7.37
C ASN A 453 -3.09 -0.78 -7.22
N HIS A 454 -4.09 -0.65 -6.36
CA HIS A 454 -5.18 -1.62 -6.32
C HIS A 454 -6.22 -1.32 -7.40
N HIS A 455 -7.05 -2.31 -7.75
CA HIS A 455 -8.13 -2.13 -8.73
C HIS A 455 -9.51 -2.41 -8.13
N ASP A 456 -9.59 -3.11 -7.00
CA ASP A 456 -10.85 -3.30 -6.31
C ASP A 456 -11.38 -2.00 -5.70
N ALA A 457 -12.70 -1.92 -5.57
CA ALA A 457 -13.37 -0.82 -4.89
C ALA A 457 -14.64 -1.30 -4.22
N TRP A 458 -15.13 -0.54 -3.24
CA TRP A 458 -16.42 -0.84 -2.60
C TRP A 458 -17.64 -0.74 -3.53
N VAL A 459 -17.56 0.07 -4.59
CA VAL A 459 -18.62 0.23 -5.61
C VAL A 459 -17.96 0.41 -7.00
N PHE A 460 -18.09 1.59 -7.64
CA PHE A 460 -17.53 1.90 -8.97
C PHE A 460 -16.11 2.48 -8.95
N GLY A 461 -15.63 2.87 -7.77
CA GLY A 461 -14.24 3.22 -7.50
C GLY A 461 -13.58 4.31 -8.36
N SER A 462 -14.29 5.40 -8.70
CA SER A 462 -13.76 6.41 -9.63
C SER A 462 -12.54 7.18 -9.13
N ALA A 463 -12.56 7.62 -7.87
CA ALA A 463 -11.38 8.16 -7.21
C ALA A 463 -10.51 7.00 -6.71
N ASP A 464 -11.10 6.18 -5.86
CA ASP A 464 -10.46 5.06 -5.19
C ASP A 464 -11.04 3.73 -5.70
N ALA A 465 -10.35 2.92 -6.51
CA ALA A 465 -8.94 3.00 -6.88
C ALA A 465 -8.66 3.50 -8.31
N ALA A 466 -9.69 3.59 -9.16
CA ALA A 466 -9.52 3.60 -10.62
C ALA A 466 -8.72 4.80 -11.13
N SER A 467 -8.73 5.94 -10.42
CA SER A 467 -7.90 7.09 -10.78
C SER A 467 -6.40 6.75 -10.77
N GLY A 468 -5.94 5.95 -9.80
CA GLY A 468 -4.58 5.43 -9.74
C GLY A 468 -4.30 4.41 -10.83
N THR A 469 -5.27 3.52 -11.10
CA THR A 469 -5.11 2.45 -12.09
C THR A 469 -4.96 3.04 -13.49
N VAL A 470 -5.72 4.08 -13.80
CA VAL A 470 -5.62 4.80 -15.07
C VAL A 470 -4.28 5.52 -15.23
N VAL A 471 -3.71 6.08 -14.15
CA VAL A 471 -2.37 6.67 -14.18
C VAL A 471 -1.32 5.61 -14.53
N LEU A 472 -1.42 4.43 -13.91
CA LEU A 472 -0.54 3.30 -14.22
C LEU A 472 -0.69 2.86 -15.69
N MET A 473 -1.92 2.81 -16.19
CA MET A 473 -2.21 2.48 -17.59
C MET A 473 -1.68 3.51 -18.58
N GLN A 474 -1.71 4.81 -18.25
CA GLN A 474 -1.07 5.82 -19.10
C GLN A 474 0.43 5.70 -19.13
N PHE A 475 1.03 5.35 -18.00
CA PHE A 475 2.45 5.12 -17.94
C PHE A 475 2.85 3.91 -18.80
N LEU A 476 2.06 2.83 -18.76
CA LEU A 476 2.21 1.69 -19.67
C LEU A 476 2.03 2.10 -21.14
N TYR A 477 0.99 2.85 -21.48
CA TYR A 477 0.77 3.36 -22.84
C TYR A 477 1.96 4.18 -23.35
N ALA A 478 2.47 5.11 -22.54
CA ALA A 478 3.64 5.92 -22.89
C ALA A 478 4.90 5.05 -23.06
N LEU A 479 5.08 4.03 -22.21
CA LEU A 479 6.18 3.07 -22.36
C LEU A 479 6.07 2.30 -23.68
N GLY A 480 4.88 1.80 -24.04
CA GLY A 480 4.64 1.14 -25.33
C GLY A 480 5.01 2.03 -26.52
N LYS A 481 4.57 3.29 -26.52
CA LYS A 481 4.95 4.27 -27.55
C LYS A 481 6.46 4.51 -27.60
N LEU A 482 7.12 4.65 -26.45
CA LEU A 482 8.56 4.80 -26.39
C LEU A 482 9.31 3.58 -26.94
N ARG A 483 8.86 2.36 -26.58
CA ARG A 483 9.41 1.10 -27.10
C ARG A 483 9.35 1.08 -28.63
N ASN A 484 8.17 1.37 -29.19
CA ASN A 484 7.94 1.35 -30.62
C ASN A 484 8.74 2.45 -31.35
N ALA A 485 8.76 3.68 -30.83
CA ALA A 485 9.48 4.80 -31.43
C ALA A 485 11.02 4.64 -31.39
N ARG A 486 11.55 3.85 -30.46
CA ARG A 486 13.00 3.65 -30.27
C ARG A 486 13.46 2.23 -30.57
N GLY A 487 12.81 1.56 -31.51
CA GLY A 487 13.26 0.27 -32.06
C GLY A 487 13.31 -0.84 -31.02
N GLY A 488 12.29 -0.93 -30.17
CA GLY A 488 12.22 -1.91 -29.08
C GLY A 488 13.04 -1.48 -27.86
N TRP A 489 12.99 -0.20 -27.48
CA TRP A 489 13.67 0.27 -26.27
C TRP A 489 13.32 -0.58 -25.05
N ARG A 490 14.28 -0.76 -24.14
CA ARG A 490 14.09 -1.51 -22.90
C ARG A 490 14.81 -0.81 -21.75
N PRO A 491 14.22 -0.83 -20.54
CA PRO A 491 14.86 -0.29 -19.35
C PRO A 491 16.12 -1.10 -18.99
N ARG A 492 16.97 -0.54 -18.13
CA ARG A 492 18.17 -1.24 -17.62
C ARG A 492 17.78 -2.43 -16.74
N ARG A 493 16.91 -2.16 -15.76
CA ARG A 493 16.28 -3.10 -14.82
C ARG A 493 14.89 -3.45 -15.29
N SER A 494 14.38 -4.57 -14.83
CA SER A 494 12.98 -4.94 -15.07
C SER A 494 12.03 -3.93 -14.40
N MET A 495 10.84 -3.82 -14.94
CA MET A 495 9.74 -3.09 -14.33
C MET A 495 8.60 -4.07 -14.10
N ILE A 496 8.06 -4.07 -12.88
CA ILE A 496 6.91 -4.89 -12.49
C ILE A 496 5.77 -3.93 -12.19
N PHE A 497 4.61 -4.22 -12.77
CA PHE A 497 3.38 -3.47 -12.63
C PHE A 497 2.37 -4.36 -11.92
N SER A 498 1.69 -3.81 -10.90
CA SER A 498 0.63 -4.54 -10.21
C SER A 498 -0.66 -3.74 -10.15
N ALA A 499 -1.76 -4.42 -10.47
CA ALA A 499 -3.11 -4.04 -10.08
C ALA A 499 -3.54 -5.01 -8.97
N TRP A 500 -3.51 -4.58 -7.71
CA TRP A 500 -3.82 -5.43 -6.55
C TRP A 500 -5.33 -5.60 -6.36
N ASP A 501 -5.78 -6.78 -5.96
CA ASP A 501 -7.17 -7.04 -5.57
C ASP A 501 -7.28 -7.17 -4.04
N GLY A 502 -8.47 -6.90 -3.50
CA GLY A 502 -8.78 -6.99 -2.07
C GLY A 502 -8.04 -6.00 -1.18
N GLU A 503 -7.60 -4.87 -1.71
CA GLU A 503 -7.01 -3.80 -0.90
C GLU A 503 -8.01 -3.27 0.12
N GLU A 504 -9.25 -3.02 -0.32
CA GLU A 504 -10.31 -2.40 0.47
C GLU A 504 -10.68 -3.25 1.70
N PHE A 505 -10.52 -4.56 1.57
CA PHE A 505 -10.74 -5.49 2.66
C PHE A 505 -9.59 -5.46 3.66
N ASN A 506 -8.35 -5.66 3.23
CA ASN A 506 -7.22 -5.69 4.15
C ASN A 506 -5.84 -5.72 3.47
N MET A 507 -5.65 -5.03 2.35
CA MET A 507 -4.43 -5.16 1.54
C MET A 507 -4.16 -6.62 1.13
N LEU A 508 -5.21 -7.37 0.78
CA LEU A 508 -5.14 -8.82 0.56
C LEU A 508 -4.10 -9.15 -0.52
N GLY A 509 -4.38 -8.83 -1.78
CA GLY A 509 -3.56 -9.26 -2.92
C GLY A 509 -2.11 -8.78 -2.87
N SER A 510 -1.85 -7.58 -2.36
CA SER A 510 -0.47 -7.06 -2.22
C SER A 510 0.30 -7.76 -1.10
N THR A 511 -0.34 -8.03 0.04
CA THR A 511 0.28 -8.71 1.18
C THR A 511 0.54 -10.18 0.84
N GLU A 512 -0.46 -10.89 0.33
CA GLU A 512 -0.31 -12.30 -0.06
C GLU A 512 0.81 -12.47 -1.09
N HIS A 513 0.90 -11.55 -2.06
CA HIS A 513 1.97 -11.58 -3.06
C HIS A 513 3.34 -11.31 -2.45
N ALA A 514 3.44 -10.40 -1.48
CA ALA A 514 4.68 -10.13 -0.78
C ALA A 514 5.12 -11.34 0.07
N GLU A 515 4.18 -12.06 0.69
CA GLU A 515 4.45 -13.26 1.47
C GLU A 515 4.87 -14.45 0.58
N ASP A 516 4.19 -14.66 -0.55
CA ASP A 516 4.49 -15.73 -1.52
C ASP A 516 5.88 -15.54 -2.16
N HIS A 517 6.26 -14.29 -2.41
CA HIS A 517 7.51 -13.92 -3.06
C HIS A 517 8.56 -13.31 -2.12
N ALA A 518 8.43 -13.48 -0.79
CA ALA A 518 9.25 -12.78 0.19
C ALA A 518 10.76 -12.95 -0.03
N GLN A 519 11.20 -14.16 -0.41
CA GLN A 519 12.60 -14.45 -0.70
C GLN A 519 13.09 -13.77 -2.00
N GLU A 520 12.27 -13.78 -3.05
CA GLU A 520 12.58 -13.13 -4.32
C GLU A 520 12.68 -11.61 -4.14
N ILE A 521 11.72 -11.02 -3.42
CA ILE A 521 11.69 -9.58 -3.15
C ILE A 521 12.89 -9.17 -2.31
N SER A 522 13.18 -9.89 -1.22
CA SER A 522 14.29 -9.57 -0.32
C SER A 522 15.67 -9.70 -0.97
N SER A 523 15.81 -10.56 -1.98
CA SER A 523 17.08 -10.76 -2.69
C SER A 523 17.26 -9.84 -3.92
N SER A 524 16.20 -9.13 -4.33
CA SER A 524 16.18 -8.25 -5.50
C SER A 524 16.46 -6.78 -5.20
N VAL A 525 16.41 -6.39 -3.92
CA VAL A 525 16.79 -5.07 -3.37
C VAL A 525 18.27 -5.09 -2.98
#